data_AF-A0A1Y1NIZ1-F1
#
_entry.id   AF-A0A1Y1NIZ1-F1
#
_cell.length_a   1.000
_cell.length_b   1.000
_cell.length_c   1.000
_cell.angle_alpha   90.00
_cell.angle_beta   90.00
_cell.angle_gamma   90.00
#
_symmetry.space_group_name_H-M   'P 1'
#
loop_
_entity.id
_entity.type
_entity.pdbx_description
1 polymer ?
#
loop_
_entity_poly.entity_id
_entity_poly.type
_entity_poly.pdbx_seq_one_letter_code
_entity_poly.pdbx_strand_id
1 'polypeptide(L)'
;MESLYQESGRAGRDGKAAKCIVMYRFSDYFRGSAIVNSKTEETKLRSVLEYCLDSSTCRRKLLATHFDEKWNSNECNRNCDNCKTSTSVVWYNITPVCKYVYAIIEKAEKNEVHLTLLKLLDIWFKGGDKNLRVEDVPMPKVERHQAEVIVAYLLMKGYLVDYKSYTAYATNCYIQKAPGCSLAPGTVIEIPISASVTYRGLLKRSADAEGEPDSKIIRLD
;
A
#
# COMPACT_ATOMS: atom_id res chain seq x y z
N MET A 1 -11.11 -10.88 -2.06
CA MET A 1 -11.87 -10.37 -0.87
C MET A 1 -12.87 -11.37 -0.28
N GLU A 2 -13.08 -12.51 -0.92
CA GLU A 2 -14.13 -13.49 -0.63
C GLU A 2 -14.02 -14.07 0.78
N SER A 3 -12.82 -14.51 1.17
CA SER A 3 -12.59 -15.06 2.51
C SER A 3 -12.86 -14.04 3.61
N LEU A 4 -12.49 -12.77 3.40
CA LEU A 4 -12.77 -11.69 4.35
C LEU A 4 -14.28 -11.50 4.53
N TYR A 5 -15.04 -11.48 3.42
CA TYR A 5 -16.49 -11.35 3.46
C TYR A 5 -17.15 -12.55 4.14
N GLN A 6 -16.73 -13.78 3.81
CA GLN A 6 -17.27 -15.00 4.38
C GLN A 6 -17.04 -15.09 5.91
N GLU A 7 -15.83 -14.79 6.36
CA GLU A 7 -15.47 -14.89 7.79
C GLU A 7 -16.11 -13.76 8.60
N SER A 8 -16.15 -12.53 8.08
CA SER A 8 -16.85 -11.42 8.75
C SER A 8 -18.37 -11.61 8.77
N GLY A 9 -18.95 -12.28 7.77
CA GLY A 9 -20.38 -12.62 7.69
C GLY A 9 -20.85 -13.69 8.68
N ARG A 10 -19.96 -14.27 9.49
CA ARG A 10 -20.34 -15.15 10.61
C ARG A 10 -20.92 -14.38 11.79
N ALA A 11 -20.61 -13.09 11.92
CA ALA A 11 -21.09 -12.24 13.00
C ALA A 11 -22.54 -11.78 12.75
N GLY A 12 -23.32 -11.58 13.83
CA GLY A 12 -24.65 -10.92 13.75
C GLY A 12 -25.76 -11.72 13.05
N ARG A 13 -25.67 -13.06 13.02
CA ARG A 13 -26.71 -13.93 12.44
C ARG A 13 -28.06 -13.91 13.18
N ASP A 14 -28.09 -13.32 14.36
CA ASP A 14 -29.29 -13.06 15.16
C ASP A 14 -30.01 -11.76 14.75
N GLY A 15 -29.53 -11.06 13.71
CA GLY A 15 -30.07 -9.79 13.24
C GLY A 15 -29.70 -8.58 14.10
N LYS A 16 -28.91 -8.77 15.16
CA LYS A 16 -28.44 -7.68 16.02
C LYS A 16 -27.17 -7.04 15.45
N ALA A 17 -26.88 -5.82 15.90
CA ALA A 17 -25.68 -5.12 15.50
C ALA A 17 -24.41 -5.86 15.96
N ALA A 18 -23.52 -6.13 15.01
CA ALA A 18 -22.21 -6.73 15.25
C ALA A 18 -21.09 -5.82 14.71
N LYS A 19 -19.86 -6.04 15.20
CA LYS A 19 -18.67 -5.32 14.74
C LYS A 19 -17.67 -6.30 14.15
N CYS A 20 -17.15 -5.99 12.97
CA CYS A 20 -16.07 -6.72 12.32
C CYS A 20 -14.87 -5.76 12.22
N ILE A 21 -13.73 -6.16 12.80
CA ILE A 21 -12.51 -5.34 12.86
C ILE A 21 -11.40 -6.11 12.17
N VAL A 22 -10.77 -5.49 11.17
CA VAL A 22 -9.60 -6.04 10.48
C VAL A 22 -8.36 -5.36 11.06
N MET A 23 -7.44 -6.15 11.61
CA MET A 23 -6.12 -5.67 12.00
C MET A 23 -5.17 -5.85 10.81
N TYR A 24 -4.47 -4.79 10.44
CA TYR A 24 -3.61 -4.78 9.26
C TYR A 24 -2.19 -4.33 9.64
N ARG A 25 -1.20 -5.09 9.19
CA ARG A 25 0.19 -4.66 9.07
C ARG A 25 0.68 -4.94 7.66
N PHE A 26 1.50 -4.05 7.10
CA PHE A 26 2.03 -4.28 5.75
C PHE A 26 2.94 -5.52 5.66
N SER A 27 3.60 -5.90 6.76
CA SER A 27 4.35 -7.16 6.83
C SER A 27 3.50 -8.42 6.65
N ASP A 28 2.18 -8.36 6.91
CA ASP A 28 1.25 -9.47 6.66
C ASP A 28 1.11 -9.76 5.16
N TYR A 29 1.20 -8.74 4.31
CA TYR A 29 1.15 -8.90 2.87
C TYR A 29 2.27 -9.82 2.38
N PHE A 30 3.50 -9.60 2.82
CA PHE A 30 4.64 -10.44 2.41
C PHE A 30 4.54 -11.88 2.93
N ARG A 31 3.96 -12.07 4.13
CA ARG A 31 3.66 -13.42 4.65
C ARG A 31 2.61 -14.13 3.81
N GLY A 32 1.53 -13.43 3.44
CA GLY A 32 0.53 -13.97 2.53
C GLY A 32 1.11 -14.27 1.15
N SER A 33 1.94 -13.37 0.62
CA SER A 33 2.58 -13.52 -0.69
C SER A 33 3.46 -14.76 -0.73
N ALA A 34 4.22 -15.03 0.33
CA ALA A 34 5.06 -16.24 0.44
C ALA A 34 4.27 -17.56 0.40
N ILE A 35 2.98 -17.54 0.79
CA ILE A 35 2.12 -18.73 0.85
C ILE A 35 1.40 -18.97 -0.48
N VAL A 36 0.92 -17.91 -1.13
CA VAL A 36 0.17 -18.01 -2.39
C VAL A 36 1.12 -18.30 -3.56
N ASN A 37 0.71 -19.15 -4.50
CA ASN A 37 1.59 -19.55 -5.61
C ASN A 37 0.97 -19.34 -7.01
N SER A 38 -0.32 -19.04 -7.08
CA SER A 38 -0.99 -18.75 -8.35
C SER A 38 -1.21 -17.26 -8.57
N LYS A 39 -1.19 -16.81 -9.84
CA LYS A 39 -1.48 -15.41 -10.22
C LYS A 39 -2.86 -14.97 -9.70
N THR A 40 -3.84 -15.88 -9.70
CA THR A 40 -5.19 -15.62 -9.17
C THR A 40 -5.19 -15.36 -7.66
N GLU A 41 -4.46 -16.16 -6.87
CA GLU A 41 -4.36 -15.95 -5.42
C GLU A 41 -3.59 -14.68 -5.08
N GLU A 42 -2.56 -14.33 -5.87
CA GLU A 42 -1.84 -13.06 -5.72
C GLU A 42 -2.75 -11.86 -5.98
N THR A 43 -3.58 -11.90 -7.02
CA THR A 43 -4.60 -10.87 -7.27
C THR A 43 -5.59 -10.77 -6.10
N LYS A 44 -6.03 -11.91 -5.55
CA LYS A 44 -6.91 -11.93 -4.37
C LYS A 44 -6.23 -11.32 -3.14
N LEU A 45 -4.96 -11.62 -2.89
CA LEU A 45 -4.19 -11.02 -1.79
C LEU A 45 -4.04 -9.50 -1.99
N ARG A 46 -3.73 -9.05 -3.21
CA ARG A 46 -3.67 -7.64 -3.57
C ARG A 46 -5.00 -6.92 -3.34
N SER A 47 -6.14 -7.55 -3.64
CA SER A 47 -7.46 -6.95 -3.37
C SER A 47 -7.70 -6.68 -1.88
N VAL A 48 -7.15 -7.52 -0.99
CA VAL A 48 -7.22 -7.30 0.46
C VAL A 48 -6.29 -6.16 0.90
N LEU A 49 -5.10 -6.07 0.29
CA LEU A 49 -4.19 -4.94 0.51
C LEU A 49 -4.85 -3.61 0.12
N GLU A 50 -5.46 -3.54 -1.06
CA GLU A 50 -6.21 -2.37 -1.54
C GLU A 50 -7.33 -2.00 -0.57
N TYR A 51 -8.12 -2.99 -0.12
CA TYR A 51 -9.16 -2.76 0.88
C TYR A 51 -8.59 -2.16 2.17
N CYS A 52 -7.47 -2.67 2.69
CA CYS A 52 -6.86 -2.19 3.93
C CYS A 52 -6.24 -0.79 3.79
N LEU A 53 -5.71 -0.44 2.61
CA LEU A 53 -5.10 0.86 2.34
C LEU A 53 -6.13 1.96 2.04
N ASP A 54 -7.30 1.60 1.53
CA ASP A 54 -8.37 2.56 1.25
C ASP A 54 -8.90 3.19 2.56
N SER A 55 -8.82 4.52 2.64
CA SER A 55 -9.19 5.30 3.82
C SER A 55 -10.38 6.25 3.58
N SER A 56 -10.98 6.22 2.40
CA SER A 56 -11.99 7.21 1.98
C SER A 56 -13.26 6.56 1.41
N THR A 57 -13.14 5.42 0.75
CA THR A 57 -14.26 4.71 0.14
C THR A 57 -15.02 3.92 1.19
N CYS A 58 -16.35 3.94 1.12
CA CYS A 58 -17.20 3.10 1.97
C CYS A 58 -16.77 1.63 1.90
N ARG A 59 -16.55 0.98 3.05
CA ARG A 59 -16.13 -0.44 3.11
C ARG A 59 -17.12 -1.38 2.38
N ARG A 60 -18.43 -1.10 2.47
CA ARG A 60 -19.47 -1.85 1.76
C ARG A 60 -19.43 -1.63 0.25
N LYS A 61 -19.08 -0.42 -0.19
CA LYS A 61 -18.88 -0.13 -1.62
C LYS A 61 -17.68 -0.92 -2.17
N LEU A 62 -16.56 -0.98 -1.44
CA LEU A 62 -15.39 -1.77 -1.85
C LEU A 62 -15.75 -3.26 -1.99
N LEU A 63 -16.52 -3.80 -1.04
CA LEU A 63 -17.01 -5.19 -1.12
C LEU A 63 -17.95 -5.40 -2.31
N ALA A 64 -18.94 -4.52 -2.49
CA ALA A 64 -19.88 -4.61 -3.60
C ALA A 64 -19.19 -4.56 -4.97
N THR A 65 -18.24 -3.62 -5.15
CA THR A 65 -17.43 -3.53 -6.38
C THR A 65 -16.68 -4.83 -6.66
N HIS A 66 -16.16 -5.51 -5.63
CA HIS A 66 -15.47 -6.79 -5.82
C HIS A 66 -16.40 -7.91 -6.30
N PHE A 67 -17.70 -7.87 -5.98
CA PHE A 67 -18.71 -8.84 -6.43
C PHE A 67 -19.51 -8.35 -7.64
N ASP A 68 -19.06 -7.29 -8.32
CA ASP A 68 -19.76 -6.64 -9.43
C ASP A 68 -21.19 -6.18 -9.07
N GLU A 69 -21.43 -5.89 -7.79
CA GLU A 69 -22.70 -5.38 -7.27
C GLU A 69 -22.73 -3.85 -7.25
N LYS A 70 -23.90 -3.27 -7.53
CA LYS A 70 -24.12 -1.82 -7.42
C LYS A 70 -24.41 -1.47 -5.96
N TRP A 71 -23.63 -0.54 -5.39
CA TRP A 71 -23.84 -0.07 -4.03
C TRP A 71 -23.77 1.46 -3.94
N ASN A 72 -24.80 2.07 -3.36
CA ASN A 72 -24.78 3.49 -3.03
C ASN A 72 -24.21 3.70 -1.62
N SER A 73 -23.12 4.45 -1.49
CA SER A 73 -22.49 4.73 -0.19
C SER A 73 -23.45 5.33 0.85
N ASN A 74 -24.51 6.02 0.41
CA ASN A 74 -25.53 6.58 1.30
C ASN A 74 -26.31 5.49 2.07
N GLU A 75 -26.44 4.29 1.51
CA GLU A 75 -27.11 3.14 2.14
C GLU A 75 -26.29 2.50 3.27
N CYS A 76 -25.01 2.89 3.42
CA CYS A 76 -24.16 2.41 4.50
C CYS A 76 -24.65 2.87 5.88
N ASN A 77 -25.40 3.99 5.96
CA ASN A 77 -25.91 4.56 7.21
C ASN A 77 -24.81 4.72 8.29
N ARG A 78 -23.62 5.16 7.87
CA ARG A 78 -22.43 5.33 8.74
C ARG A 78 -22.04 4.07 9.52
N ASN A 79 -22.25 2.88 8.96
CA ASN A 79 -21.90 1.59 9.59
C ASN A 79 -20.53 1.04 9.20
N CYS A 80 -19.58 1.87 8.75
CA CYS A 80 -18.17 1.51 8.62
C CYS A 80 -17.29 2.66 9.09
N ASP A 81 -16.02 2.38 9.38
CA ASP A 81 -15.01 3.36 9.78
C ASP A 81 -14.90 4.53 8.78
N ASN A 82 -14.77 4.25 7.49
CA ASN A 82 -14.61 5.29 6.46
C ASN A 82 -15.85 6.22 6.38
N CYS A 83 -17.08 5.69 6.51
CA CYS A 83 -18.30 6.52 6.53
C CYS A 83 -18.57 7.22 7.87
N LYS A 84 -17.92 6.79 8.96
CA LYS A 84 -18.02 7.47 10.26
C LYS A 84 -17.10 8.68 10.29
N THR A 85 -15.93 8.55 9.69
CA THR A 85 -14.93 9.59 9.55
C THR A 85 -15.44 10.66 8.58
N SER A 86 -15.71 11.86 9.06
CA SER A 86 -16.10 13.03 8.24
C SER A 86 -14.88 13.81 7.74
N THR A 87 -13.70 13.19 7.77
CA THR A 87 -12.44 13.88 7.54
C THR A 87 -12.19 13.97 6.04
N SER A 88 -11.86 15.17 5.57
CA SER A 88 -11.43 15.38 4.19
C SER A 88 -10.14 14.60 3.89
N VAL A 89 -9.93 14.28 2.63
CA VAL A 89 -8.68 13.68 2.15
C VAL A 89 -7.71 14.79 1.77
N VAL A 90 -6.46 14.67 2.21
CA VAL A 90 -5.34 15.52 1.80
C VAL A 90 -4.39 14.67 0.98
N TRP A 91 -4.01 15.19 -0.19
CA TRP A 91 -3.05 14.53 -1.07
C TRP A 91 -1.63 14.97 -0.74
N TYR A 92 -0.73 14.00 -0.64
CA TYR A 92 0.70 14.24 -0.42
C TYR A 92 1.51 13.76 -1.62
N ASN A 93 2.42 14.60 -2.10
CA ASN A 93 3.35 14.24 -3.17
C ASN A 93 4.45 13.32 -2.60
N ILE A 94 4.47 12.07 -3.07
CA ILE A 94 5.44 11.04 -2.71
C ILE A 94 6.41 10.71 -3.85
N THR A 95 6.42 11.50 -4.93
CA THR A 95 7.37 11.33 -6.04
C THR A 95 8.83 11.33 -5.58
N PRO A 96 9.28 12.25 -4.70
CA PRO A 96 10.65 12.22 -4.18
C PRO A 96 10.93 10.93 -3.40
N VAL A 97 9.96 10.47 -2.63
CA VAL A 97 10.06 9.21 -1.86
C VAL A 97 10.24 8.01 -2.79
N CYS A 98 9.48 7.94 -3.88
CA CYS A 98 9.63 6.88 -4.87
C CYS A 98 11.05 6.87 -5.46
N LYS A 99 11.61 8.04 -5.78
CA LYS A 99 13.00 8.16 -6.27
C LYS A 99 14.01 7.68 -5.23
N TYR A 100 13.80 8.01 -3.96
CA TYR A 100 14.67 7.55 -2.87
C TYR A 100 14.62 6.04 -2.69
N VAL A 101 13.43 5.45 -2.72
CA VAL A 101 13.24 3.99 -2.65
C VAL A 101 13.93 3.30 -3.83
N TYR A 102 13.78 3.85 -5.04
CA TYR A 102 14.46 3.33 -6.24
C TYR A 102 15.98 3.40 -6.10
N ALA A 103 16.54 4.52 -5.63
CA ALA A 103 17.98 4.64 -5.43
C ALA A 103 18.53 3.60 -4.43
N ILE A 104 17.78 3.30 -3.36
CA ILE A 104 18.15 2.25 -2.39
C ILE A 104 18.11 0.87 -3.05
N ILE A 105 17.06 0.56 -3.80
CA ILE A 105 16.91 -0.73 -4.50
C ILE A 105 18.05 -0.90 -5.53
N GLU A 106 18.32 0.10 -6.35
CA GLU A 106 19.38 0.07 -7.37
C GLU A 106 20.77 -0.08 -6.74
N LYS A 107 21.02 0.53 -5.58
CA LYS A 107 22.27 0.32 -4.83
C LYS A 107 22.36 -1.10 -4.30
N ALA A 108 21.27 -1.68 -3.80
CA ALA A 108 21.26 -3.05 -3.31
C ALA A 108 21.44 -4.08 -4.43
N GLU A 109 20.80 -3.88 -5.58
CA GLU A 109 20.98 -4.71 -6.78
C GLU A 109 22.43 -4.72 -7.28
N LYS A 110 23.09 -3.55 -7.31
CA LYS A 110 24.52 -3.44 -7.65
C LYS A 110 25.46 -4.18 -6.69
N ASN A 111 25.01 -4.44 -5.46
CA ASN A 111 25.74 -5.22 -4.47
C ASN A 111 25.21 -6.67 -4.37
N GLU A 112 24.37 -7.10 -5.32
CA GLU A 112 23.77 -8.43 -5.36
C GLU A 112 22.96 -8.78 -4.09
N VAL A 113 22.32 -7.77 -3.51
CA VAL A 113 21.50 -7.90 -2.29
C VAL A 113 20.02 -7.74 -2.63
N HIS A 114 19.23 -8.76 -2.27
CA HIS A 114 17.77 -8.64 -2.24
C HIS A 114 17.28 -7.95 -0.96
N LEU A 115 16.32 -7.03 -1.10
CA LEU A 115 15.78 -6.25 0.01
C LEU A 115 14.44 -6.80 0.47
N THR A 116 14.35 -7.16 1.76
CA THR A 116 13.04 -7.34 2.42
C THR A 116 12.46 -5.97 2.77
N LEU A 117 11.15 -5.90 3.07
CA LEU A 117 10.53 -4.66 3.60
C LEU A 117 11.32 -4.09 4.79
N LEU A 118 11.69 -4.97 5.73
CA LEU A 118 12.44 -4.59 6.93
C LEU A 118 13.79 -3.97 6.56
N LYS A 119 14.56 -4.63 5.68
CA LYS A 119 15.89 -4.17 5.26
C LYS A 119 15.81 -2.85 4.49
N LEU A 120 14.81 -2.70 3.61
CA LEU A 120 14.55 -1.44 2.89
C LEU A 120 14.28 -0.29 3.86
N LEU A 121 13.37 -0.48 4.81
CA LEU A 121 13.03 0.55 5.80
C LEU A 121 14.22 0.86 6.71
N ASP A 122 14.99 -0.13 7.15
CA ASP A 122 16.18 0.11 7.97
C ASP A 122 17.22 0.96 7.22
N ILE A 123 17.50 0.66 5.96
CA ILE A 123 18.42 1.46 5.14
C ILE A 123 17.88 2.88 4.95
N TRP A 124 16.59 3.03 4.66
CA TRP A 124 15.96 4.34 4.47
C TRP A 124 16.02 5.21 5.73
N PHE A 125 15.80 4.61 6.91
CA PHE A 125 15.96 5.25 8.22
C PHE A 125 17.41 5.30 8.71
N LYS A 126 18.40 5.13 7.82
CA LYS A 126 19.84 5.21 8.11
C LYS A 126 20.33 4.21 9.17
N GLY A 127 19.57 3.15 9.39
CA GLY A 127 19.97 1.93 10.10
C GLY A 127 20.58 0.90 9.14
N GLY A 128 20.57 -0.37 9.56
CA GLY A 128 21.03 -1.49 8.74
C GLY A 128 22.50 -1.39 8.29
N ASP A 129 22.82 -2.13 7.22
CA ASP A 129 24.15 -2.20 6.61
C ASP A 129 24.57 -0.84 6.01
N LYS A 130 25.73 -0.33 6.44
CA LYS A 130 26.27 0.95 5.99
C LYS A 130 26.62 0.94 4.50
N ASN A 131 27.02 -0.21 3.95
CA ASN A 131 27.45 -0.34 2.55
C ASN A 131 26.30 -0.14 1.56
N LEU A 132 25.06 -0.37 2.01
CA LEU A 132 23.85 -0.24 1.21
C LEU A 132 23.18 1.14 1.34
N ARG A 133 23.72 2.03 2.19
CA ARG A 133 23.17 3.38 2.36
C ARG A 133 23.52 4.25 1.15
N VAL A 134 22.54 5.04 0.73
CA VAL A 134 22.71 6.06 -0.30
C VAL A 134 22.82 7.43 0.38
N GLU A 135 23.89 8.17 0.10
CA GLU A 135 24.18 9.47 0.73
C GLU A 135 23.10 10.51 0.40
N ASP A 136 22.71 10.60 -0.87
CA ASP A 136 21.71 11.56 -1.38
C ASP A 136 20.27 11.30 -0.93
N VAL A 137 20.01 10.14 -0.31
CA VAL A 137 18.67 9.83 0.21
C VAL A 137 18.54 10.38 1.64
N PRO A 138 17.69 11.38 1.91
CA PRO A 138 17.53 11.92 3.26
C PRO A 138 16.83 10.91 4.18
N MET A 139 17.10 11.00 5.48
CA MET A 139 16.32 10.27 6.47
C MET A 139 14.87 10.78 6.44
N PRO A 140 13.87 9.89 6.34
CA PRO A 140 12.47 10.29 6.32
C PRO A 140 12.07 10.96 7.64
N LYS A 141 11.30 12.04 7.52
CA LYS A 141 10.72 12.77 8.67
C LYS A 141 9.36 12.21 9.12
N VAL A 142 8.80 11.31 8.32
CA VAL A 142 7.57 10.56 8.65
C VAL A 142 7.88 9.47 9.66
N GLU A 143 6.85 9.03 10.39
CA GLU A 143 7.00 7.88 11.29
C GLU A 143 7.23 6.59 10.50
N ARG A 144 7.83 5.58 11.14
CA ARG A 144 8.12 4.31 10.47
C ARG A 144 6.88 3.62 9.91
N HIS A 145 5.76 3.67 10.64
CA HIS A 145 4.49 3.13 10.15
C HIS A 145 3.98 3.88 8.92
N GLN A 146 4.22 5.19 8.83
CA GLN A 146 3.81 6.02 7.69
C GLN A 146 4.68 5.70 6.47
N ALA A 147 5.98 5.46 6.69
CA ALA A 147 6.87 4.97 5.64
C ALA A 147 6.43 3.60 5.09
N GLU A 148 5.99 2.67 5.96
CA GLU A 148 5.38 1.40 5.52
C GLU A 148 4.17 1.61 4.62
N VAL A 149 3.27 2.53 4.98
CA VAL A 149 2.08 2.86 4.17
C VAL A 149 2.47 3.43 2.81
N ILE A 150 3.50 4.28 2.74
CA ILE A 150 3.98 4.82 1.45
C ILE A 150 4.52 3.69 0.57
N VAL A 151 5.35 2.79 1.12
CA VAL A 151 5.87 1.64 0.35
C VAL A 151 4.74 0.71 -0.10
N ALA A 152 3.76 0.46 0.77
CA ALA A 152 2.57 -0.33 0.44
C ALA A 152 1.77 0.30 -0.71
N TYR A 153 1.60 1.63 -0.68
CA TYR A 153 0.92 2.35 -1.75
C TYR A 153 1.69 2.32 -3.08
N LEU A 154 3.03 2.43 -3.04
CA LEU A 154 3.86 2.28 -4.23
C LEU A 154 3.77 0.87 -4.85
N LEU A 155 3.70 -0.17 -3.99
CA LEU A 155 3.46 -1.54 -4.43
C LEU A 155 2.07 -1.71 -5.05
N MET A 156 1.03 -1.17 -4.38
CA MET A 156 -0.35 -1.20 -4.86
C MET A 156 -0.51 -0.51 -6.22
N LYS A 157 0.19 0.61 -6.44
CA LYS A 157 0.15 1.35 -7.71
C LYS A 157 1.03 0.75 -8.82
N GLY A 158 1.80 -0.29 -8.54
CA GLY A 158 2.66 -0.98 -9.52
C GLY A 158 4.00 -0.29 -9.78
N TYR A 159 4.43 0.65 -8.93
CA TYR A 159 5.80 1.18 -8.97
C TYR A 159 6.81 0.17 -8.38
N LEU A 160 6.35 -0.60 -7.39
CA LEU A 160 7.10 -1.67 -6.78
C LEU A 160 6.40 -3.00 -7.00
N VAL A 161 7.18 -4.07 -7.02
CA VAL A 161 6.68 -5.45 -7.03
C VAL A 161 7.31 -6.25 -5.91
N ASP A 162 6.59 -7.26 -5.47
CA ASP A 162 7.15 -8.32 -4.64
C ASP A 162 7.74 -9.44 -5.52
N TYR A 163 8.96 -9.86 -5.19
CA TYR A 163 9.69 -10.94 -5.84
C TYR A 163 9.84 -12.12 -4.88
N LYS A 164 9.49 -13.33 -5.33
CA LYS A 164 9.57 -14.55 -4.53
C LYS A 164 10.85 -15.31 -4.84
N SER A 165 11.57 -15.69 -3.81
CA SER A 165 12.71 -16.61 -3.88
C SER A 165 12.40 -17.87 -3.12
N TYR A 166 12.59 -19.01 -3.77
CA TYR A 166 12.30 -20.32 -3.23
C TYR A 166 13.57 -20.94 -2.67
N THR A 167 13.53 -21.33 -1.40
CA THR A 167 14.57 -22.11 -0.74
C THR A 167 14.00 -23.46 -0.35
N ALA A 168 14.85 -24.39 0.10
CA ALA A 168 14.42 -25.75 0.46
C ALA A 168 13.30 -25.81 1.52
N TYR A 169 13.18 -24.79 2.37
CA TYR A 169 12.25 -24.80 3.51
C TYR A 169 11.33 -23.57 3.58
N ALA A 170 11.52 -22.58 2.73
CA ALA A 170 10.77 -21.33 2.79
C ALA A 170 10.73 -20.59 1.45
N THR A 171 9.61 -19.91 1.22
CA THR A 171 9.48 -18.87 0.19
C THR A 171 9.76 -17.52 0.85
N ASN A 172 10.79 -16.82 0.39
CA ASN A 172 11.12 -15.48 0.86
C ASN A 172 10.59 -14.44 -0.13
N CYS A 173 9.98 -13.37 0.37
CA CYS A 173 9.52 -12.25 -0.45
C CYS A 173 10.41 -11.02 -0.27
N TYR A 174 10.81 -10.45 -1.40
CA TYR A 174 11.63 -9.25 -1.50
C TYR A 174 10.89 -8.15 -2.24
N ILE A 175 11.34 -6.91 -2.10
CA ILE A 175 10.81 -5.75 -2.82
C ILE A 175 11.78 -5.40 -3.94
N GLN A 176 11.24 -5.20 -5.14
CA GLN A 176 11.97 -4.77 -6.32
C GLN A 176 11.23 -3.64 -7.04
N LYS A 177 11.95 -2.95 -7.91
CA LYS A 177 11.36 -2.03 -8.88
C LYS A 177 10.53 -2.83 -9.86
N ALA A 178 9.34 -2.33 -10.20
CA ALA A 178 8.53 -2.97 -11.22
C ALA A 178 9.28 -3.04 -12.58
N PRO A 179 9.26 -4.17 -13.30
CA PRO A 179 9.91 -4.30 -14.60
C PRO A 179 9.46 -3.21 -15.57
N GLY A 180 10.40 -2.54 -16.25
CA GLY A 180 10.09 -1.46 -17.18
C GLY A 180 9.60 -0.15 -16.55
N CYS A 181 9.46 -0.07 -15.22
CA CYS A 181 8.98 1.13 -14.54
C CYS A 181 10.11 2.16 -14.36
N SER A 182 10.32 3.02 -15.36
CA SER A 182 11.08 4.27 -15.19
C SER A 182 10.11 5.41 -14.91
N LEU A 183 10.39 6.23 -13.88
CA LEU A 183 9.64 7.46 -13.63
C LEU A 183 9.84 8.41 -14.82
N ALA A 184 8.84 8.53 -15.69
CA ALA A 184 8.91 9.43 -16.83
C ALA A 184 9.07 10.90 -16.35
N PRO A 185 9.76 11.77 -17.11
CA PRO A 185 9.85 13.18 -16.79
C PRO A 185 8.46 13.79 -16.59
N GLY A 186 8.24 14.46 -15.45
CA GLY A 186 6.94 15.06 -15.11
C GLY A 186 5.95 14.14 -14.39
N THR A 187 6.28 12.87 -14.14
CA THR A 187 5.42 11.98 -13.33
C THR A 187 5.25 12.54 -11.92
N VAL A 188 4.00 12.69 -11.48
CA VAL A 188 3.65 13.08 -10.12
C VAL A 188 2.89 11.93 -9.45
N ILE A 189 3.43 11.42 -8.35
CA ILE A 189 2.83 10.38 -7.54
C ILE A 189 2.28 11.01 -6.27
N GLU A 190 0.98 10.86 -6.05
CA GLU A 190 0.30 11.36 -4.87
C GLU A 190 -0.40 10.24 -4.11
N ILE A 191 -0.37 10.34 -2.77
CA ILE A 191 -1.07 9.44 -1.87
C ILE A 191 -2.19 10.18 -1.13
N PRO A 192 -3.43 9.64 -1.11
CA PRO A 192 -4.52 10.22 -0.35
C PRO A 192 -4.41 9.81 1.12
N ILE A 193 -4.37 10.79 2.01
CA ILE A 193 -4.29 10.57 3.46
C ILE A 193 -5.43 11.32 4.14
N SER A 194 -6.05 10.72 5.17
CA SER A 194 -7.03 11.41 6.01
C SER A 194 -6.43 12.68 6.61
N ALA A 195 -7.14 13.82 6.56
CA ALA A 195 -6.66 15.10 7.10
C ALA A 195 -6.39 15.06 8.62
N SER A 196 -6.85 14.03 9.35
CA SER A 196 -6.55 13.83 10.76
C SER A 196 -5.12 13.34 11.00
N VAL A 197 -4.42 12.88 9.96
CA VAL A 197 -3.05 12.36 10.02
C VAL A 197 -2.14 13.27 9.21
N THR A 198 -0.99 13.63 9.77
CA THR A 198 0.01 14.48 9.09
C THR A 198 1.28 13.69 8.80
N TYR A 199 1.66 13.65 7.52
CA TYR A 199 2.92 13.07 7.08
C TYR A 199 3.97 14.18 7.03
N ARG A 200 4.76 14.32 8.09
CA ARG A 200 5.74 15.41 8.23
C ARG A 200 6.84 15.28 7.19
N GLY A 201 7.22 16.41 6.57
CA GLY A 201 8.29 16.46 5.58
C GLY A 201 7.87 16.07 4.15
N LEU A 202 6.60 15.70 3.94
CA LEU A 202 6.03 15.58 2.59
C LEU A 202 5.26 16.85 2.22
N LEU A 203 5.30 17.20 0.94
CA LEU A 203 4.57 18.34 0.40
C LEU A 203 3.11 17.96 0.19
N LYS A 204 2.20 18.78 0.73
CA LYS A 204 0.77 18.68 0.43
C LYS A 204 0.54 19.20 -0.99
N ARG A 205 -0.42 18.59 -1.69
CA ARG A 205 -0.94 19.12 -2.96
C ARG A 205 -1.48 20.54 -2.74
N SER A 206 -1.21 21.46 -3.67
CA SER A 206 -1.78 22.80 -3.64
C SER A 206 -3.29 22.75 -3.91
N ALA A 207 -4.04 23.67 -3.29
CA ALA A 207 -5.49 23.76 -3.47
C ALA A 207 -5.88 24.12 -4.92
N ASP A 208 -4.97 24.72 -5.67
CA ASP A 208 -5.20 25.24 -7.03
C ASP A 208 -5.02 24.18 -8.14
N ALA A 209 -4.63 22.95 -7.80
CA ALA A 209 -4.45 21.87 -8.77
C ALA A 209 -5.80 21.16 -9.02
N GLU A 210 -6.58 21.64 -9.98
CA GLU A 210 -7.84 21.01 -10.41
C GLU A 210 -7.63 19.59 -10.99
N GLY A 211 -8.51 18.64 -10.63
CA GLY A 211 -8.53 17.25 -11.14
C GLY A 211 -8.12 16.19 -10.12
N GLU A 212 -8.77 15.02 -10.12
CA GLU A 212 -8.30 13.86 -9.35
C GLU A 212 -6.91 13.44 -9.88
N PRO A 213 -5.90 13.20 -9.03
CA PRO A 213 -4.58 12.81 -9.51
C PRO A 213 -4.66 11.51 -10.32
N ASP A 214 -3.77 11.36 -11.31
CA ASP A 214 -3.76 10.23 -12.23
C ASP A 214 -3.80 8.92 -11.44
N SER A 215 -4.99 8.30 -11.41
CA SER A 215 -5.31 7.17 -10.55
C SER A 215 -4.84 5.85 -11.16
N LYS A 216 -4.21 5.91 -12.35
CA LYS A 216 -3.70 4.77 -13.10
C LYS A 216 -2.87 3.86 -12.22
N ILE A 217 -3.44 2.69 -11.95
CA ILE A 217 -2.68 1.52 -11.52
C ILE A 217 -1.82 1.14 -12.72
N ILE A 218 -0.50 1.12 -12.55
CA ILE A 218 0.39 0.58 -13.56
C ILE A 218 0.13 -0.93 -13.56
N ARG A 219 -0.72 -1.40 -14.46
CA ARG A 219 -0.91 -2.82 -14.70
C ARG A 219 0.34 -3.31 -15.42
N LEU A 220 1.11 -4.16 -14.76
CA LEU A 220 2.14 -4.94 -15.40
C LEU A 220 1.41 -6.07 -16.15
N ASP A 221 1.42 -6.00 -17.47
CA ASP A 221 0.84 -7.03 -18.35
C ASP A 221 1.55 -8.39 -18.17
#